data_AF-A0A0D5ZFM3-F1
#
_entry.id   AF-A0A0D5ZFM3-F1
#
_cell.length_a   1.000
_cell.length_b   1.000
_cell.length_c   1.000
_cell.angle_alpha   90.00
_cell.angle_beta   90.00
_cell.angle_gamma   90.00
#
_symmetry.space_group_name_H-M   'P 1'
#
loop_
_entity.id
_entity.type
_entity.pdbx_description
1 polymer ?
#
loop_
_entity_poly.entity_id
_entity_poly.type
_entity_poly.pdbx_seq_one_letter_code
_entity_poly.pdbx_strand_id
1 'polypeptide(L)'
;MIVTISVTVPSIYLTMQYYQGSQYEKNPENYLPADTQFVSRVSSDYGVYYIYVENNTVGIITSISVFAIPQLFNYQGIPSNITDNTTLQYYEEYREISIFKLDGINASGLLRSFVEEEPAISLFVNATNLYASMSDLTFYIASPQNTISVIGSVPLIEDSIDAYMNHSALHSQRNVIFDYSSNISLFYFSPPSLNVNHVSLNVSYNSTEIYIGFNNLNSTTLLSLSTIAVKYGLHVYLHENSIELVTGKGIQDIFRFLSSNDGISTMIGGLNI
;
A
#
# COMPACT_ATOMS: atom_id res chain seq x y z
N MET A 1 -20.15 -38.02 -26.09
CA MET A 1 -21.59 -38.01 -25.83
C MET A 1 -21.84 -36.81 -24.92
N ILE A 2 -22.53 -35.78 -25.42
CA ILE A 2 -22.81 -34.53 -24.71
C ILE A 2 -24.30 -34.53 -24.42
N VAL A 3 -24.69 -34.36 -23.16
CA VAL A 3 -26.08 -34.16 -22.77
C VAL A 3 -26.20 -32.75 -22.23
N THR A 4 -26.93 -31.91 -22.95
CA THR A 4 -27.27 -30.54 -22.57
C THR A 4 -28.69 -30.55 -22.03
N ILE A 5 -28.88 -30.12 -20.79
CA ILE A 5 -30.22 -29.85 -20.23
C ILE A 5 -30.32 -28.34 -20.06
N SER A 6 -31.26 -27.73 -20.78
CA SER A 6 -31.58 -26.30 -20.66
C SER A 6 -32.81 -26.16 -19.75
N VAL A 7 -32.63 -25.48 -18.62
CA VAL A 7 -33.75 -24.99 -17.79
C VAL A 7 -33.61 -23.49 -17.73
N THR A 8 -34.52 -22.78 -18.39
CA THR A 8 -34.56 -21.31 -18.41
C THR A 8 -35.31 -20.81 -17.18
N VAL A 9 -34.63 -20.08 -16.30
CA VAL A 9 -35.22 -19.34 -15.17
C VAL A 9 -34.75 -17.88 -15.28
N PRO A 10 -35.61 -16.87 -15.00
CA PRO A 10 -35.33 -15.47 -15.32
C PRO A 10 -34.08 -14.95 -14.61
N SER A 11 -33.25 -14.26 -15.39
CA SER A 11 -31.88 -13.85 -15.09
C SER A 11 -31.78 -12.90 -13.90
N ILE A 12 -31.34 -13.43 -12.75
CA ILE A 12 -30.52 -12.66 -11.82
C ILE A 12 -29.07 -12.89 -12.28
N TYR A 13 -28.44 -11.86 -12.83
CA TYR A 13 -27.00 -11.88 -13.10
C TYR A 13 -26.28 -11.78 -11.76
N LEU A 14 -26.05 -12.93 -11.12
CA LEU A 14 -25.06 -13.06 -10.05
C LEU A 14 -23.70 -13.29 -10.71
N THR A 15 -22.93 -12.22 -10.85
CA THR A 15 -21.52 -12.31 -11.24
C THR A 15 -20.73 -12.84 -10.05
N MET A 16 -20.74 -14.16 -9.84
CA MET A 16 -19.76 -14.80 -8.96
C MET A 16 -18.49 -15.02 -9.77
N GLN A 17 -17.46 -14.19 -9.53
CA GLN A 17 -16.12 -14.49 -10.01
C GLN A 17 -15.59 -15.69 -9.24
N TYR A 18 -15.55 -16.83 -9.92
CA TYR A 18 -14.86 -18.03 -9.45
C TYR A 18 -13.36 -17.83 -9.70
N TYR A 19 -12.65 -17.22 -8.75
CA TYR A 19 -11.19 -17.21 -8.79
C TYR A 19 -10.70 -18.64 -8.58
N GLN A 20 -10.08 -19.22 -9.61
CA GLN A 20 -9.31 -20.46 -9.41
C GLN A 20 -8.26 -20.16 -8.34
N GLY A 21 -8.33 -20.88 -7.22
CA GLY A 21 -7.52 -20.67 -6.00
C GLY A 21 -6.00 -20.82 -6.17
N SER A 22 -5.42 -20.68 -7.36
CA SER A 22 -3.97 -20.68 -7.56
C SER A 22 -3.36 -19.29 -7.78
N GLN A 23 -4.17 -18.29 -8.17
CA GLN A 23 -3.71 -16.92 -8.41
C GLN A 23 -4.08 -15.98 -7.26
N TYR A 24 -5.27 -16.17 -6.68
CA TYR A 24 -5.70 -15.39 -5.51
C TYR A 24 -4.77 -15.62 -4.31
N GLU A 25 -4.45 -16.87 -3.98
CA GLU A 25 -3.60 -17.21 -2.83
C GLU A 25 -2.16 -16.69 -2.95
N LYS A 26 -1.72 -16.40 -4.18
CA LYS A 26 -0.38 -15.90 -4.51
C LYS A 26 -0.30 -14.39 -4.65
N ASN A 27 -1.41 -13.67 -4.62
CA ASN A 27 -1.40 -12.21 -4.69
C ASN A 27 -1.21 -11.63 -3.26
N PRO A 28 -0.10 -10.96 -2.96
CA PRO A 28 0.14 -10.37 -1.64
C PRO A 28 -0.91 -9.32 -1.24
N GLU A 29 -1.55 -8.68 -2.22
CA GLU A 29 -2.60 -7.69 -1.98
C GLU A 29 -3.82 -8.26 -1.23
N ASN A 30 -4.07 -9.57 -1.35
CA ASN A 30 -5.17 -10.26 -0.68
C ASN A 30 -4.98 -10.43 0.82
N TYR A 31 -3.79 -10.10 1.32
CA TYR A 31 -3.46 -10.16 2.74
C TYR A 31 -3.42 -8.76 3.36
N LEU A 32 -3.66 -7.69 2.59
CA LEU A 32 -3.72 -6.33 3.13
C LEU A 32 -5.01 -6.11 3.93
N PRO A 33 -4.94 -5.82 5.23
CA PRO A 33 -6.12 -5.57 6.06
C PRO A 33 -6.98 -4.41 5.55
N ALA A 34 -8.30 -4.53 5.64
CA ALA A 34 -9.23 -3.50 5.19
C ALA A 34 -9.08 -2.14 5.89
N ASP A 35 -8.54 -2.13 7.11
CA ASP A 35 -8.37 -0.92 7.92
C ASP A 35 -6.98 -0.29 7.79
N THR A 36 -6.21 -0.75 6.80
CA THR A 36 -4.95 -0.13 6.38
C THR A 36 -5.14 1.37 6.11
N GLN A 37 -4.38 2.18 6.82
CA GLN A 37 -4.36 3.65 6.70
C GLN A 37 -3.46 4.11 5.57
N PHE A 38 -2.37 3.39 5.34
CA PHE A 38 -1.40 3.68 4.30
C PHE A 38 -0.91 2.38 3.69
N VAL A 39 -0.75 2.33 2.37
CA VAL A 39 -0.08 1.23 1.69
C VAL A 39 0.73 1.75 0.52
N SER A 40 1.92 1.20 0.34
CA SER A 40 2.75 1.41 -0.84
C SER A 40 3.11 0.05 -1.43
N ARG A 41 2.72 -0.14 -2.69
CA ARG A 41 3.14 -1.23 -3.56
C ARG A 41 4.41 -0.81 -4.29
N VAL A 42 5.43 -1.66 -4.23
CA VAL A 42 6.66 -1.49 -5.01
C VAL A 42 6.88 -2.73 -5.85
N SER A 43 7.16 -2.52 -7.14
CA SER A 43 7.56 -3.60 -8.06
C SER A 43 9.08 -3.59 -8.21
N SER A 44 9.72 -4.73 -7.98
CA SER A 44 11.14 -4.93 -8.26
C SER A 44 11.36 -6.18 -9.11
N ASP A 45 12.60 -6.37 -9.57
CA ASP A 45 13.02 -7.57 -10.31
C ASP A 45 12.84 -8.87 -9.50
N TYR A 46 12.63 -8.77 -8.18
CA TYR A 46 12.53 -9.88 -7.24
C TYR A 46 11.11 -10.19 -6.79
N GLY A 47 10.14 -9.36 -7.19
CA GLY A 47 8.73 -9.56 -6.89
C GLY A 47 8.00 -8.26 -6.56
N VAL A 48 6.76 -8.43 -6.07
CA VAL A 48 5.94 -7.33 -5.58
C VAL A 48 5.89 -7.42 -4.07
N TYR A 49 6.08 -6.29 -3.41
CA TYR A 49 5.85 -6.17 -1.98
C TYR A 49 5.01 -4.94 -1.67
N TYR A 50 4.26 -5.04 -0.58
CA TYR A 50 3.42 -3.99 -0.04
C TYR A 50 3.95 -3.63 1.34
N ILE A 51 4.26 -2.37 1.53
CA ILE A 51 4.51 -1.80 2.86
C ILE A 51 3.22 -1.13 3.28
N TYR A 52 2.72 -1.42 4.46
CA TYR A 52 1.46 -0.87 4.92
C TYR A 52 1.52 -0.46 6.38
N VAL A 53 0.62 0.46 6.74
CA VAL A 53 0.45 0.98 8.09
C VAL A 53 -0.99 0.77 8.51
N GLU A 54 -1.16 0.16 9.67
CA GLU A 54 -2.44 -0.09 10.30
C GLU A 54 -2.27 0.10 11.81
N ASN A 55 -3.23 0.76 12.45
CA ASN A 55 -3.24 0.99 13.90
C ASN A 55 -1.92 1.57 14.45
N ASN A 56 -1.29 2.49 13.71
CA ASN A 56 0.02 3.10 14.02
C ASN A 56 1.21 2.11 14.06
N THR A 57 1.05 0.95 13.44
CA THR A 57 2.08 -0.08 13.32
C THR A 57 2.37 -0.35 11.85
N VAL A 58 3.56 -0.85 11.56
CA VAL A 58 4.04 -1.10 10.19
C VAL A 58 4.15 -2.58 9.89
N GLY A 59 3.64 -2.98 8.74
CA GLY A 59 3.79 -4.33 8.20
C GLY A 59 4.31 -4.33 6.76
N ILE A 60 4.80 -5.50 6.35
CA ILE A 60 5.21 -5.80 4.98
C ILE A 60 4.54 -7.10 4.55
N ILE A 61 4.00 -7.11 3.34
CA ILE A 61 3.50 -8.32 2.68
C ILE A 61 4.25 -8.50 1.37
N THR A 62 4.80 -9.68 1.14
CA THR A 62 5.60 -9.97 -0.05
C THR A 62 5.25 -11.32 -0.64
N SER A 63 5.38 -11.44 -1.97
CA SER A 63 5.30 -12.71 -2.71
C SER A 63 6.56 -13.57 -2.60
N ILE A 64 7.44 -13.27 -1.64
CA ILE A 64 8.68 -14.00 -1.39
C ILE A 64 8.47 -14.88 -0.16
N SER A 65 8.95 -16.12 -0.22
CA SER A 65 8.82 -17.09 0.86
C SER A 65 9.70 -16.74 2.08
N VAL A 66 9.20 -17.03 3.29
CA VAL A 66 9.95 -16.94 4.57
C VAL A 66 11.25 -17.76 4.52
N PHE A 67 11.30 -18.82 3.71
CA PHE A 67 12.50 -19.65 3.57
C PHE A 67 13.58 -19.02 2.67
N ALA A 68 13.26 -17.94 1.96
CA ALA A 68 14.20 -17.13 1.19
C ALA A 68 14.69 -15.89 1.97
N ILE A 69 14.47 -15.83 3.28
CA ILE A 69 14.87 -14.71 4.17
C ILE A 69 16.34 -14.28 4.02
N PRO A 70 17.34 -15.17 3.93
CA PRO A 70 18.73 -14.74 3.69
C PRO A 70 18.93 -14.04 2.33
N GLN A 71 18.06 -14.31 1.35
CA GLN A 71 18.05 -13.65 0.04
C GLN A 71 17.24 -12.36 0.07
N LEU A 72 16.19 -12.30 0.90
CA LEU A 72 15.45 -11.06 1.20
C LEU A 72 16.42 -9.92 1.57
N PHE A 73 17.39 -10.22 2.43
CA PHE A 73 18.34 -9.23 2.97
C PHE A 73 19.49 -8.84 2.04
N ASN A 74 19.67 -9.53 0.92
CA ASN A 74 20.61 -9.17 -0.15
C ASN A 74 19.92 -8.47 -1.33
N TYR A 75 18.59 -8.26 -1.26
CA TYR A 75 17.86 -7.51 -2.28
C TYR A 75 18.00 -6.01 -2.07
N GLN A 76 18.27 -5.29 -3.15
CA GLN A 76 18.13 -3.83 -3.17
C GLN A 76 16.70 -3.48 -2.78
N GLY A 77 16.55 -2.70 -1.71
CA GLY A 77 15.27 -2.36 -1.11
C GLY A 77 15.09 -2.88 0.30
N ILE A 78 15.83 -3.88 0.78
CA ILE A 78 15.74 -4.34 2.19
C ILE A 78 16.90 -3.75 3.03
N PRO A 79 16.63 -3.19 4.23
CA PRO A 79 17.58 -2.46 5.06
C PRO A 79 18.95 -3.12 5.27
N SER A 80 20.01 -2.30 5.19
CA SER A 80 21.39 -2.68 5.51
C SER A 80 21.66 -3.04 6.99
N ASN A 81 20.69 -2.90 7.90
CA ASN A 81 20.84 -3.20 9.32
C ASN A 81 20.54 -4.66 9.69
N ILE A 82 20.10 -5.47 8.74
CA ILE A 82 19.86 -6.90 8.93
C ILE A 82 21.16 -7.64 8.63
N THR A 83 21.73 -8.27 9.66
CA THR A 83 23.00 -9.01 9.56
C THR A 83 22.76 -10.50 9.35
N ASP A 84 23.78 -11.22 8.88
CA ASP A 84 23.79 -12.68 8.73
C ASP A 84 23.44 -13.46 10.03
N ASN A 85 23.40 -12.77 11.18
CA ASN A 85 23.05 -13.33 12.49
C ASN A 85 21.55 -13.31 12.82
N THR A 86 20.69 -12.92 11.88
CA THR A 86 19.24 -12.92 12.09
C THR A 86 18.75 -14.35 12.27
N THR A 87 18.09 -14.63 13.41
CA THR A 87 17.54 -15.97 13.70
C THR A 87 16.03 -15.94 13.73
N LEU A 88 15.41 -17.05 13.30
CA LEU A 88 13.98 -17.30 13.43
C LEU A 88 13.76 -18.17 14.66
N GLN A 89 12.99 -17.66 15.60
CA GLN A 89 12.55 -18.43 16.76
C GLN A 89 11.05 -18.63 16.66
N TYR A 90 10.57 -19.86 16.81
CA TYR A 90 9.14 -20.12 16.91
C TYR A 90 8.56 -19.29 18.06
N TYR A 91 7.46 -18.58 17.79
CA TYR A 91 6.77 -17.77 18.79
C TYR A 91 5.45 -18.43 19.18
N GLU A 92 4.53 -18.53 18.22
CA GLU A 92 3.21 -19.16 18.44
C GLU A 92 2.61 -19.64 17.12
N GLU A 93 1.38 -20.17 17.19
CA GLU A 93 0.60 -20.55 16.02
C GLU A 93 -0.76 -19.85 16.04
N TYR A 94 -1.14 -19.26 14.91
CA TYR A 94 -2.43 -18.60 14.71
C TYR A 94 -3.10 -19.19 13.46
N ARG A 95 -4.33 -19.72 13.61
CA ARG A 95 -5.06 -20.41 12.52
C ARG A 95 -4.23 -21.44 11.74
N GLU A 96 -3.51 -22.30 12.47
CA GLU A 96 -2.62 -23.33 11.88
C GLU A 96 -1.42 -22.75 11.10
N ILE A 97 -1.14 -21.45 11.23
CA ILE A 97 0.01 -20.77 10.63
C ILE A 97 1.01 -20.46 11.75
N SER A 98 2.22 -20.98 11.63
CA SER A 98 3.30 -20.69 12.58
C SER A 98 3.81 -19.26 12.42
N ILE A 99 3.92 -18.55 13.53
CA ILE A 99 4.51 -17.21 13.64
C ILE A 99 5.90 -17.35 14.27
N PHE A 100 6.88 -16.71 13.65
CA PHE A 100 8.28 -16.72 14.10
C PHE A 100 8.71 -15.33 14.49
N LYS A 101 9.41 -15.20 15.62
CA LYS A 101 10.08 -13.98 16.01
C LYS A 101 11.37 -13.80 15.21
N LEU A 102 11.60 -12.57 14.74
CA LEU A 102 12.84 -12.16 14.09
C LEU A 102 13.75 -11.48 15.13
N ASP A 103 14.81 -12.16 15.55
CA ASP A 103 15.81 -11.58 16.45
C ASP A 103 16.91 -10.85 15.65
N GLY A 104 17.28 -9.65 16.11
CA GLY A 104 18.34 -8.84 15.51
C GLY A 104 17.87 -7.73 14.56
N ILE A 105 16.56 -7.51 14.42
CA ILE A 105 15.96 -6.46 13.59
C ILE A 105 15.27 -5.42 14.48
N ASN A 106 15.53 -4.12 14.23
CA ASN A 106 14.80 -3.03 14.86
C ASN A 106 13.76 -2.43 13.89
N ALA A 107 12.49 -2.32 14.33
CA ALA A 107 11.37 -1.71 13.60
C ALA A 107 11.61 -0.31 13.05
N SER A 108 12.16 0.59 13.87
CA SER A 108 12.46 1.94 13.40
C SER A 108 13.57 1.94 12.35
N GLY A 109 14.48 0.97 12.36
CA GLY A 109 15.53 0.85 11.33
C GLY A 109 15.03 0.21 10.04
N LEU A 110 14.09 -0.73 10.13
CA LEU A 110 13.57 -1.45 8.98
C LEU A 110 12.69 -0.53 8.12
N LEU A 111 11.63 0.01 8.71
CA LEU A 111 10.73 0.91 8.00
C LEU A 111 11.44 2.15 7.46
N ARG A 112 12.37 2.70 8.26
CA ARG A 112 13.10 3.91 7.90
C ARG A 112 13.97 3.71 6.68
N SER A 113 14.70 2.61 6.54
CA SER A 113 15.45 2.39 5.30
C SER A 113 14.52 2.16 4.11
N PHE A 114 13.41 1.44 4.27
CA PHE A 114 12.45 1.18 3.19
C PHE A 114 11.81 2.48 2.67
N VAL A 115 11.38 3.34 3.58
CA VAL A 115 10.72 4.61 3.25
C VAL A 115 11.74 5.67 2.84
N GLU A 116 12.96 5.68 3.40
CA GLU A 116 14.01 6.64 3.01
C GLU A 116 14.68 6.29 1.67
N GLU A 117 14.70 5.01 1.26
CA GLU A 117 15.26 4.59 -0.04
C GLU A 117 14.38 4.98 -1.23
N GLU A 118 13.06 5.08 -1.03
CA GLU A 118 12.12 5.57 -2.04
C GLU A 118 11.68 6.99 -1.74
N PRO A 119 12.25 8.03 -2.38
CA PRO A 119 12.06 9.39 -1.91
C PRO A 119 10.59 9.83 -1.97
N ALA A 120 9.75 9.20 -2.82
CA ALA A 120 8.33 9.54 -3.00
C ALA A 120 7.51 9.10 -1.79
N ILE A 121 7.83 7.90 -1.31
CA ILE A 121 7.28 7.35 -0.09
C ILE A 121 7.80 8.17 1.10
N SER A 122 9.11 8.48 1.15
CA SER A 122 9.71 9.32 2.20
C SER A 122 8.99 10.65 2.38
N LEU A 123 8.82 11.40 1.28
CA LEU A 123 8.13 12.69 1.33
C LEU A 123 6.71 12.53 1.82
N PHE A 124 5.98 11.52 1.34
CA PHE A 124 4.60 11.29 1.73
C PHE A 124 4.46 10.93 3.22
N VAL A 125 5.31 10.04 3.74
CA VAL A 125 5.32 9.64 5.15
C VAL A 125 5.70 10.81 6.06
N ASN A 126 6.65 11.64 5.64
CA ASN A 126 7.02 12.86 6.37
C ASN A 126 5.88 13.90 6.36
N ALA A 127 5.23 14.07 5.21
CA ALA A 127 4.12 15.00 5.01
C ALA A 127 2.90 14.71 5.90
N THR A 128 2.62 13.43 6.08
CA THR A 128 1.49 12.92 6.85
C THR A 128 1.81 12.77 8.34
N ASN A 129 3.06 13.02 8.75
CA ASN A 129 3.57 12.70 10.08
C ASN A 129 3.34 11.23 10.50
N LEU A 130 3.23 10.29 9.53
CA LEU A 130 2.97 8.88 9.80
C LEU A 130 4.03 8.28 10.75
N TYR A 131 5.28 8.75 10.68
CA TYR A 131 6.36 8.34 11.58
C TYR A 131 6.17 8.76 13.03
N ALA A 132 5.64 9.96 13.28
CA ALA A 132 5.57 10.50 14.63
C ALA A 132 4.61 9.71 15.53
N SER A 133 3.67 8.97 14.92
CA SER A 133 2.71 8.10 15.59
C SER A 133 3.18 6.66 15.77
N MET A 134 4.29 6.24 15.13
CA MET A 134 4.73 4.84 15.16
C MET A 134 5.53 4.50 16.41
N SER A 135 5.25 3.33 17.00
CA SER A 135 6.02 2.77 18.11
C SER A 135 7.17 1.89 17.60
N ASP A 136 8.27 1.79 18.37
CA ASP A 136 9.24 0.71 18.17
C ASP A 136 8.57 -0.66 18.41
N LEU A 137 8.65 -1.55 17.44
CA LEU A 137 8.05 -2.88 17.47
C LEU A 137 9.11 -3.97 17.40
N THR A 138 8.81 -5.11 18.02
CA THR A 138 9.50 -6.38 17.71
C THR A 138 8.86 -6.97 16.46
N PHE A 139 9.67 -7.40 15.50
CA PHE A 139 9.14 -8.04 14.30
C PHE A 139 9.00 -9.55 14.44
N TYR A 140 7.96 -10.00 13.79
CA TYR A 140 7.61 -11.38 13.58
C TYR A 140 7.43 -11.60 12.09
N ILE A 141 7.45 -12.85 11.67
CA ILE A 141 7.14 -13.27 10.32
C ILE A 141 6.26 -14.51 10.34
N ALA A 142 5.30 -14.54 9.43
CA ALA A 142 4.51 -15.72 9.13
C ALA A 142 4.42 -15.92 7.62
N SER A 143 4.24 -17.17 7.20
CA SER A 143 3.92 -17.52 5.82
C SER A 143 2.56 -18.22 5.77
N PRO A 144 1.47 -17.46 5.58
CA PRO A 144 0.12 -18.03 5.45
C PRO A 144 0.01 -18.96 4.24
N GLN A 145 0.85 -18.74 3.23
CA GLN A 145 1.03 -19.58 2.05
C GLN A 145 2.52 -19.70 1.73
N ASN A 146 2.91 -20.76 1.02
CA ASN A 146 4.31 -21.02 0.68
C ASN A 146 5.01 -19.88 -0.08
N THR A 147 4.23 -19.07 -0.81
CA THR A 147 4.71 -17.96 -1.64
C THR A 147 4.42 -16.60 -1.04
N ILE A 148 3.82 -16.51 0.16
CA ILE A 148 3.48 -15.24 0.80
C ILE A 148 4.18 -15.17 2.15
N SER A 149 4.78 -14.02 2.44
CA SER A 149 5.25 -13.71 3.78
C SER A 149 4.65 -12.41 4.27
N VAL A 150 4.25 -12.41 5.53
CA VAL A 150 3.79 -11.24 6.27
C VAL A 150 4.79 -10.97 7.38
N ILE A 151 5.34 -9.77 7.43
CA ILE A 151 6.32 -9.32 8.43
C ILE A 151 5.70 -8.14 9.17
N GLY A 152 5.70 -8.17 10.50
CA GLY A 152 5.05 -7.12 11.30
C GLY A 152 5.08 -7.41 12.79
N SER A 153 4.28 -6.65 13.55
CA SER A 153 3.89 -7.06 14.90
C SER A 153 2.97 -8.28 14.83
N VAL A 154 2.79 -9.00 15.94
CA VAL A 154 1.86 -10.13 15.99
C VAL A 154 0.44 -9.73 15.56
N PRO A 155 -0.17 -8.64 16.10
CA PRO A 155 -1.51 -8.23 15.66
C PRO A 155 -1.60 -7.96 14.16
N LEU A 156 -0.60 -7.31 13.56
CA LEU A 156 -0.58 -7.07 12.10
C LEU A 156 -0.55 -8.36 11.28
N ILE A 157 0.18 -9.37 11.75
CA ILE A 157 0.24 -10.68 11.09
C ILE A 157 -1.11 -11.36 11.17
N GLU A 158 -1.72 -11.37 12.36
CA GLU A 158 -3.06 -11.94 12.57
C GLU A 158 -4.10 -11.24 11.70
N ASP A 159 -4.12 -9.90 11.67
CA ASP A 159 -5.02 -9.08 10.85
C ASP A 159 -4.84 -9.38 9.36
N SER A 160 -3.61 -9.61 8.90
CA SER A 160 -3.32 -9.94 7.49
C SER A 160 -3.77 -11.36 7.11
N ILE A 161 -3.59 -12.32 8.02
CA ILE A 161 -4.11 -13.68 7.86
C ILE A 161 -5.63 -13.64 7.79
N ASP A 162 -6.26 -12.89 8.69
CA ASP A 162 -7.71 -12.72 8.73
C ASP A 162 -8.25 -12.01 7.49
N ALA A 163 -7.55 -11.00 6.97
CA ALA A 163 -7.91 -10.31 5.73
C ALA A 163 -8.04 -11.27 4.55
N TYR A 164 -7.07 -12.19 4.40
CA TYR A 164 -7.12 -13.22 3.37
C TYR A 164 -8.24 -14.24 3.62
N MET A 165 -8.30 -14.80 4.83
CA MET A 165 -9.27 -15.86 5.17
C MET A 165 -10.72 -15.38 5.05
N ASN A 166 -10.98 -14.14 5.48
CA ASN A 166 -12.31 -13.54 5.47
C ASN A 166 -12.63 -12.83 4.14
N HIS A 167 -11.69 -12.82 3.18
CA HIS A 167 -11.81 -12.06 1.91
C HIS A 167 -12.12 -10.58 2.14
N SER A 168 -11.58 -10.01 3.23
CA SER A 168 -11.75 -8.63 3.66
C SER A 168 -10.48 -7.82 3.40
N ALA A 169 -9.85 -8.06 2.25
CA ALA A 169 -8.69 -7.31 1.83
C ALA A 169 -9.05 -5.86 1.48
N LEU A 170 -8.09 -4.93 1.66
CA LEU A 170 -8.25 -3.50 1.41
C LEU A 170 -8.90 -3.17 0.06
N HIS A 171 -8.39 -3.74 -1.02
CA HIS A 171 -8.84 -3.47 -2.39
C HIS A 171 -10.24 -4.03 -2.69
N SER A 172 -10.68 -5.05 -1.94
CA SER A 172 -12.01 -5.63 -2.10
C SER A 172 -13.09 -4.74 -1.47
N GLN A 173 -12.75 -4.00 -0.42
CA GLN A 173 -13.70 -3.15 0.31
C GLN A 173 -13.60 -1.67 -0.03
N ARG A 174 -12.46 -1.23 -0.55
CA ARG A 174 -12.17 0.17 -0.84
C ARG A 174 -11.76 0.31 -2.30
N ASN A 175 -12.15 1.41 -2.94
CA ASN A 175 -11.76 1.73 -4.33
C ASN A 175 -10.28 2.17 -4.39
N VAL A 176 -9.37 1.26 -4.06
CA VAL A 176 -7.93 1.47 -4.16
C VAL A 176 -7.50 1.22 -5.60
N ILE A 177 -6.83 2.20 -6.21
CA ILE A 177 -6.33 2.10 -7.57
C ILE A 177 -4.84 1.78 -7.51
N PHE A 178 -4.51 0.48 -7.58
CA PHE A 178 -3.14 0.05 -7.85
C PHE A 178 -2.95 -0.09 -9.36
N ASP A 179 -2.10 0.75 -9.93
CA ASP A 179 -1.65 0.56 -11.31
C ASP A 179 -0.49 -0.45 -11.35
N TYR A 180 -0.78 -1.68 -11.79
CA TYR A 180 0.23 -2.73 -11.91
C TYR A 180 1.30 -2.44 -12.98
N SER A 181 1.07 -1.47 -13.87
CA SER A 181 2.08 -1.00 -14.83
C SER A 181 3.01 0.07 -14.25
N SER A 182 2.65 0.65 -13.10
CA SER A 182 3.48 1.59 -12.36
C SER A 182 4.56 0.87 -11.54
N ASN A 183 5.72 1.51 -11.42
CA ASN A 183 6.82 1.09 -10.58
C ASN A 183 6.45 1.17 -9.08
N ILE A 184 5.76 2.26 -8.73
CA ILE A 184 5.29 2.54 -7.37
C ILE A 184 3.82 2.90 -7.44
N SER A 185 3.02 2.27 -6.58
CA SER A 185 1.64 2.69 -6.33
C SER A 185 1.45 2.90 -4.84
N LEU A 186 0.97 4.07 -4.44
CA LEU A 186 0.75 4.45 -3.05
C LEU A 186 -0.71 4.79 -2.85
N PHE A 187 -1.21 4.46 -1.66
CA PHE A 187 -2.54 4.82 -1.20
C PHE A 187 -2.48 5.26 0.26
N TYR A 188 -3.25 6.30 0.58
CA TYR A 188 -3.38 6.84 1.93
C TYR A 188 -4.82 7.25 2.21
N PHE A 189 -5.35 6.83 3.36
CA PHE A 189 -6.58 7.34 3.93
C PHE A 189 -6.26 8.39 4.98
N SER A 190 -6.79 9.59 4.79
CA SER A 190 -6.65 10.66 5.77
C SER A 190 -7.55 10.42 6.98
N PRO A 191 -7.15 10.93 8.17
CA PRO A 191 -8.02 10.99 9.33
C PRO A 191 -9.37 11.66 9.01
N PRO A 192 -10.48 11.23 9.64
CA PRO A 192 -11.81 11.79 9.40
C PRO A 192 -11.96 13.30 9.67
N SER A 193 -11.00 13.90 10.39
CA SER A 193 -10.96 15.34 10.66
C SER A 193 -10.53 16.19 9.45
N LEU A 194 -10.02 15.57 8.39
CA LEU A 194 -9.61 16.25 7.17
C LEU A 194 -10.70 16.15 6.08
N ASN A 195 -10.78 17.15 5.21
CA ASN A 195 -11.71 17.12 4.08
C ASN A 195 -11.24 16.21 2.95
N VAL A 196 -9.94 15.97 2.87
CA VAL A 196 -9.40 14.91 2.01
C VAL A 196 -9.86 13.59 2.64
N ASN A 197 -10.34 12.67 1.81
CA ASN A 197 -10.73 11.32 2.20
C ASN A 197 -9.57 10.36 1.94
N HIS A 198 -8.98 10.46 0.75
CA HIS A 198 -7.85 9.64 0.38
C HIS A 198 -6.95 10.32 -0.66
N VAL A 199 -5.73 9.83 -0.75
CA VAL A 199 -4.78 10.13 -1.82
C VAL A 199 -4.28 8.81 -2.38
N SER A 200 -4.30 8.65 -3.69
CA SER A 200 -3.55 7.60 -4.38
C SER A 200 -2.56 8.22 -5.36
N LEU A 201 -1.48 7.48 -5.61
CA LEU A 201 -0.38 7.91 -6.44
C LEU A 201 0.11 6.70 -7.22
N ASN A 202 0.19 6.81 -8.53
CA ASN A 202 0.77 5.81 -9.42
C ASN A 202 1.92 6.45 -10.18
N VAL A 203 3.13 5.88 -10.03
CA VAL A 203 4.37 6.38 -10.61
C VAL A 203 4.94 5.33 -11.54
N SER A 204 5.03 5.68 -12.82
CA SER A 204 5.83 4.95 -13.80
C SER A 204 7.09 5.75 -14.17
N TYR A 205 7.96 5.14 -14.97
CA TYR A 205 9.13 5.83 -15.52
C TYR A 205 8.77 7.11 -16.31
N ASN A 206 7.62 7.11 -17.00
CA ASN A 206 7.23 8.17 -17.94
C ASN A 206 6.03 8.99 -17.50
N SER A 207 5.26 8.52 -16.52
CA SER A 207 4.05 9.19 -16.06
C SER A 207 3.96 9.16 -14.54
N THR A 208 3.29 10.17 -13.99
CA THR A 208 2.82 10.10 -12.62
C THR A 208 1.39 10.60 -12.57
N GLU A 209 0.55 9.82 -11.93
CA GLU A 209 -0.87 10.07 -11.74
C GLU A 209 -1.15 10.15 -10.25
N ILE A 210 -1.77 11.24 -9.81
CA ILE A 210 -2.20 11.44 -8.43
C ILE A 210 -3.71 11.54 -8.44
N TYR A 211 -4.39 10.77 -7.61
CA TYR A 211 -5.82 10.91 -7.39
C TYR A 211 -6.06 11.38 -5.96
N ILE A 212 -6.85 12.42 -5.80
CA ILE A 212 -7.21 12.98 -4.50
C ILE A 212 -8.72 12.94 -4.38
N GLY A 213 -9.23 12.16 -3.43
CA GLY A 213 -10.64 12.09 -3.10
C GLY A 213 -10.97 13.01 -1.93
N PHE A 214 -12.11 13.70 -2.02
CA PHE A 214 -12.59 14.62 -1.00
C PHE A 214 -13.92 14.14 -0.42
N ASN A 215 -14.15 14.44 0.86
CA ASN A 215 -15.46 14.33 1.50
C ASN A 215 -16.43 15.38 0.93
N ASN A 216 -15.93 16.59 0.66
CA ASN A 216 -16.66 17.62 -0.05
C ASN A 216 -15.71 18.52 -0.86
N LEU A 217 -15.76 18.43 -2.19
CA LEU A 217 -14.93 19.27 -3.06
C LEU A 217 -15.55 20.68 -3.16
N ASN A 218 -14.85 21.69 -2.64
CA ASN A 218 -15.28 23.09 -2.73
C ASN A 218 -14.45 23.90 -3.75
N SER A 219 -14.98 25.06 -4.14
CA SER A 219 -14.39 25.92 -5.16
C SER A 219 -13.02 26.51 -4.76
N THR A 220 -12.79 26.73 -3.47
CA THR A 220 -11.50 27.24 -2.95
C THR A 220 -10.40 26.19 -3.13
N THR A 221 -10.66 24.93 -2.74
CA THR A 221 -9.74 23.81 -2.94
C THR A 221 -9.44 23.60 -4.43
N LEU A 222 -10.48 23.69 -5.29
CA LEU A 222 -10.33 23.61 -6.73
C LEU A 222 -9.43 24.70 -7.30
N LEU A 223 -9.59 25.95 -6.84
CA LEU A 223 -8.79 27.09 -7.28
C LEU A 223 -7.31 26.94 -6.88
N SER A 224 -7.04 26.51 -5.65
CA SER A 224 -5.69 26.25 -5.17
C SER A 224 -5.00 25.15 -6.00
N LEU A 225 -5.69 24.04 -6.22
CA LEU A 225 -5.15 22.92 -7.01
C LEU A 225 -4.93 23.31 -8.48
N SER A 226 -5.84 24.10 -9.06
CA SER A 226 -5.69 24.62 -10.43
C SER A 226 -4.46 25.52 -10.56
N THR A 227 -4.23 26.38 -9.56
CA THR A 227 -3.08 27.29 -9.53
C THR A 227 -1.76 26.50 -9.46
N ILE A 228 -1.73 25.46 -8.62
CA ILE A 228 -0.56 24.59 -8.47
C ILE A 228 -0.35 23.77 -9.75
N ALA A 229 -1.41 23.23 -10.34
CA ALA A 229 -1.31 22.50 -11.60
C ALA A 229 -0.72 23.35 -12.73
N VAL A 230 -1.13 24.61 -12.86
CA VAL A 230 -0.54 25.54 -13.83
C VAL A 230 0.93 25.81 -13.51
N LYS A 231 1.28 26.03 -12.24
CA LYS A 231 2.66 26.28 -11.78
C LYS A 231 3.61 25.12 -12.13
N TYR A 232 3.13 23.88 -12.05
CA TYR A 232 3.94 22.68 -12.27
C TYR A 232 3.68 21.98 -13.62
N GLY A 233 2.81 22.53 -14.47
CA GLY A 233 2.48 21.96 -15.78
C GLY A 233 1.75 20.62 -15.69
N LEU A 234 0.91 20.43 -14.67
CA LEU A 234 0.11 19.22 -14.48
C LEU A 234 -1.19 19.31 -15.29
N HIS A 235 -1.60 18.18 -15.86
CA HIS A 235 -2.96 18.02 -16.38
C HIS A 235 -3.90 17.72 -15.23
N VAL A 236 -5.03 18.43 -15.17
CA VAL A 236 -6.04 18.26 -14.11
C VAL A 236 -7.31 17.72 -14.72
N TYR A 237 -7.78 16.59 -14.22
CA TYR A 237 -9.10 16.05 -14.51
C TYR A 237 -9.98 16.16 -13.28
N LEU A 238 -11.20 16.65 -13.48
CA LEU A 238 -12.17 16.86 -12.43
C LEU A 238 -13.24 15.77 -12.51
N HIS A 239 -13.51 15.17 -11.36
CA HIS A 239 -14.61 14.24 -11.14
C HIS A 239 -15.51 14.81 -10.04
N GLU A 240 -16.64 14.17 -9.77
CA GLU A 240 -17.68 14.69 -8.87
C GLU A 240 -17.12 15.11 -7.50
N ASN A 241 -16.33 14.24 -6.85
CA ASN A 241 -15.69 14.50 -5.55
C ASN A 241 -14.21 14.10 -5.53
N SER A 242 -13.56 14.06 -6.69
CA SER A 242 -12.14 13.76 -6.78
C SER A 242 -11.47 14.54 -7.89
N ILE A 243 -10.15 14.67 -7.76
CA ILE A 243 -9.28 15.33 -8.72
C ILE A 243 -8.18 14.34 -9.10
N GLU A 244 -7.92 14.22 -10.38
CA GLU A 244 -6.79 13.49 -10.93
C GLU A 244 -5.78 14.49 -11.49
N LEU A 245 -4.52 14.35 -11.09
CA LEU A 245 -3.39 15.15 -11.53
C LEU A 245 -2.42 14.24 -12.30
N VAL A 246 -2.19 14.54 -13.57
CA VAL A 246 -1.31 13.74 -14.44
C VAL A 246 -0.14 14.58 -14.95
N THR A 247 1.06 14.02 -14.86
CA THR A 247 2.26 14.56 -15.49
C THR A 247 2.87 13.54 -16.45
N GLY A 248 3.18 13.97 -17.67
CA GLY A 248 3.94 13.18 -18.67
C GLY A 248 5.45 13.19 -18.43
N LYS A 249 5.88 13.56 -17.23
CA LYS A 249 7.26 13.57 -16.76
C LYS A 249 7.28 12.77 -15.45
N GLY A 250 8.16 11.78 -15.36
CA GLY A 250 8.20 10.79 -14.28
C GLY A 250 8.57 11.36 -12.91
N ILE A 251 9.14 10.50 -12.06
CA ILE A 251 9.27 10.71 -10.60
C ILE A 251 9.95 12.03 -10.15
N GLN A 252 10.76 12.69 -10.99
CA GLN A 252 11.48 13.91 -10.60
C GLN A 252 10.59 15.15 -10.44
N ASP A 253 9.50 15.27 -11.20
CA ASP A 253 8.64 16.45 -11.12
C ASP A 253 7.55 16.29 -10.04
N ILE A 254 7.13 15.04 -9.73
CA ILE A 254 6.36 14.76 -8.51
C ILE A 254 7.18 15.16 -7.29
N PHE A 255 8.50 14.91 -7.27
CA PHE A 255 9.36 15.38 -6.18
C PHE A 255 9.35 16.89 -6.03
N ARG A 256 9.39 17.64 -7.13
CA ARG A 256 9.31 19.11 -7.07
C ARG A 256 7.94 19.59 -6.57
N PHE A 257 6.87 18.91 -6.95
CA PHE A 257 5.52 19.19 -6.49
C PHE A 257 5.35 18.85 -5.01
N LEU A 258 5.66 17.61 -4.60
CA LEU A 258 5.59 17.13 -3.21
C LEU A 258 6.50 17.94 -2.29
N SER A 259 7.77 18.14 -2.65
CA SER A 259 8.73 18.87 -1.81
C SER A 259 8.44 20.37 -1.70
N SER A 260 7.53 20.91 -2.50
CA SER A 260 7.06 22.27 -2.29
C SER A 260 6.13 22.33 -1.07
N ASN A 261 6.33 23.31 -0.20
CA ASN A 261 5.43 23.55 0.94
C ASN A 261 3.95 23.65 0.50
N ASP A 262 3.68 24.08 -0.74
CA ASP A 262 2.34 24.20 -1.32
C ASP A 262 1.75 22.84 -1.72
N GLY A 263 2.54 21.89 -2.25
CA GLY A 263 2.03 20.63 -2.80
C GLY A 263 1.53 19.66 -1.72
N ILE A 264 2.37 19.38 -0.72
CA ILE A 264 2.01 18.54 0.42
C ILE A 264 0.88 19.17 1.25
N SER A 265 0.99 20.47 1.56
CA SER A 265 -0.04 21.15 2.35
C SER A 265 -1.36 21.19 1.60
N THR A 266 -1.39 21.36 0.27
CA THR A 266 -2.64 21.35 -0.47
C THR A 266 -3.25 19.94 -0.57
N MET A 267 -2.44 18.87 -0.63
CA MET A 267 -2.97 17.50 -0.66
C MET A 267 -3.42 16.95 0.70
N ILE A 268 -2.76 17.33 1.80
CA ILE A 268 -3.01 16.75 3.13
C ILE A 268 -3.68 17.76 4.07
N GLY A 269 -3.41 19.06 3.89
CA GLY A 269 -3.83 20.13 4.80
C GLY A 269 -4.51 21.32 4.14
N GLY A 270 -5.03 21.18 2.92
CA GLY A 270 -5.50 22.29 2.07
C GLY A 270 -6.80 22.96 2.53
N LEU A 271 -7.18 22.81 3.80
CA LEU A 271 -8.26 23.50 4.48
C LEU A 271 -7.86 23.82 5.92
N ASN A 272 -6.96 24.79 6.07
CA ASN A 272 -6.92 25.68 7.23
C ASN A 272 -6.41 27.06 6.79
N ILE A 273 -7.00 27.60 5.72
CA ILE A 273 -7.03 29.02 5.39
C ILE A 273 -8.48 29.39 5.12
#